data_AF-A0A916ART9-F1
#
_entry.id   AF-A0A916ART9-F1
#
_cell.length_a   1.000
_cell.length_b   1.000
_cell.length_c   1.000
_cell.angle_alpha   90.00
_cell.angle_beta   90.00
_cell.angle_gamma   90.00
#
_symmetry.space_group_name_H-M   'P 1'
#
loop_
_entity.id
_entity.type
_entity.pdbx_description
1 polymer ?
#
loop_
_entity_poly.entity_id
_entity_poly.type
_entity_poly.pdbx_seq_one_letter_code
_entity_poly.pdbx_strand_id
1 'polypeptide(L)'
;MRKLTLLSSLVSVLVGCGGGSSSDSDSGQTVLLKGKAIDGYIIGATVFLDLNLNNQLDANEPNVKTQGEGDFELSIPSKYQQCAKYVPLVVDVPEGAIDTDTPDTPIGEAYQMVFPPQFALTTDQDLLNLTPLTSVVWKQVEQELRSQQSSGLSCDSILKEEALRADISQRLKEQEFRVAQRYNVTVNELYGDYVASGDTALHELAKALVPGLQKSYTETKQLIDANPEADFAWVEYFLGMWDSSTTQYNKSWYRYEFVQPSNGNFHSETYLMSDDLDTKISLYDKHQMVTNQRDGVNIESTISLEPAESGYNCARSEWLETLLEESSGVRNTMYSMVGDWDSCLTSQGEVTQALVTKNYQDHMLISYTEHTYHPGTVSGFEHLIGVTDTVSESDLKPVRDIIDTNFYSEQAHGADYWHRTKNDFSSVASEPSQIMTSHDSDGRWERLTNYRDGTHKRVWRF
;
A
#
# COMPACT_ATOMS: atom_id res chain seq x y z
N MET A 1 -5.13 -2.31 17.26
CA MET A 1 -5.83 -3.43 17.95
C MET A 1 -5.68 -3.32 19.47
N ARG A 2 -6.80 -3.15 20.19
CA ARG A 2 -6.83 -3.14 21.67
C ARG A 2 -6.39 -4.51 22.22
N LYS A 3 -5.27 -4.51 22.96
CA LYS A 3 -4.75 -5.69 23.68
C LYS A 3 -5.74 -6.11 24.77
N LEU A 4 -6.47 -7.20 24.53
CA LEU A 4 -7.28 -7.88 25.54
C LEU A 4 -6.38 -8.90 26.27
N THR A 5 -5.85 -8.51 27.42
CA THR A 5 -5.06 -9.39 28.30
C THR A 5 -6.01 -10.38 28.99
N LEU A 6 -6.05 -11.62 28.51
CA LEU A 6 -6.64 -12.74 29.26
C LEU A 6 -5.56 -13.38 30.16
N LEU A 7 -5.73 -13.24 31.47
CA LEU A 7 -5.10 -14.11 32.45
C LEU A 7 -5.74 -15.50 32.34
N SER A 8 -4.96 -16.52 31.95
CA SER A 8 -5.35 -17.93 32.09
C SER A 8 -4.38 -18.62 33.04
N SER A 9 -4.96 -19.11 34.13
CA SER A 9 -4.34 -19.77 35.27
C SER A 9 -3.87 -21.19 34.96
N LEU A 10 -2.67 -21.51 35.47
CA LEU A 10 -2.06 -22.84 35.52
C LEU A 10 -3.00 -23.92 36.10
N VAL A 11 -3.07 -25.06 35.42
CA VAL A 11 -3.24 -26.38 36.07
C VAL A 11 -2.30 -27.37 35.39
N SER A 12 -1.27 -27.78 36.14
CA SER A 12 -0.37 -28.88 35.78
C SER A 12 -1.00 -30.21 36.18
N VAL A 13 -1.00 -31.19 35.26
CA VAL A 13 -1.06 -32.61 35.61
C VAL A 13 0.08 -33.32 34.90
N LEU A 14 0.99 -33.90 35.68
CA LEU A 14 2.04 -34.80 35.22
C LEU A 14 1.48 -36.21 34.97
N VAL A 15 2.08 -36.88 33.99
CA VAL A 15 2.77 -38.21 34.06
C VAL A 15 2.49 -39.01 32.79
N GLY A 16 3.57 -39.39 32.11
CA GLY A 16 3.57 -40.39 31.03
C GLY A 16 4.99 -40.69 30.55
N CYS A 17 5.59 -41.73 31.12
CA CYS A 17 6.90 -42.29 30.78
C CYS A 17 6.87 -42.97 29.40
N GLY A 18 7.91 -42.81 28.58
CA GLY A 18 8.09 -43.55 27.34
C GLY A 18 9.45 -43.28 26.71
N GLY A 19 10.39 -44.21 26.90
CA GLY A 19 11.78 -44.10 26.46
C GLY A 19 12.00 -44.28 24.97
N GLY A 20 13.19 -43.84 24.54
CA GLY A 20 13.70 -44.05 23.19
C GLY A 20 14.99 -43.26 22.99
N SER A 21 16.10 -43.75 23.53
CA SER A 21 17.45 -43.26 23.21
C SER A 21 17.74 -43.59 21.75
N SER A 22 17.45 -42.64 20.86
CA SER A 22 17.94 -42.64 19.49
C SER A 22 19.00 -41.56 19.44
N SER A 23 20.25 -42.00 19.36
CA SER A 23 21.37 -41.15 18.99
C SER A 23 21.08 -40.58 17.60
N ASP A 24 20.61 -39.33 17.56
CA ASP A 24 20.57 -38.56 16.32
C ASP A 24 22.02 -38.36 15.89
N SER A 25 22.45 -39.22 14.98
CA SER A 25 23.50 -38.87 14.04
C SER A 25 22.98 -37.67 13.25
N ASP A 26 23.44 -36.49 13.64
CA ASP A 26 23.37 -35.24 12.87
C ASP A 26 23.93 -35.49 11.47
N SER A 27 23.08 -36.00 10.57
CA SER A 27 23.36 -36.01 9.15
C SER A 27 23.24 -34.57 8.72
N GLY A 28 24.36 -33.84 8.76
CA GLY A 28 24.46 -32.43 8.40
C GLY A 28 23.94 -32.17 6.98
N GLN A 29 22.63 -32.01 6.87
CA GLN A 29 21.98 -31.70 5.60
C GLN A 29 22.37 -30.26 5.26
N THR A 30 23.00 -30.11 4.12
CA THR A 30 23.34 -28.81 3.56
C THR A 30 22.12 -28.32 2.78
N VAL A 31 21.74 -27.04 2.93
CA VAL A 31 20.67 -26.44 2.14
C VAL A 31 21.28 -25.74 0.94
N LEU A 32 20.69 -25.91 -0.24
CA LEU A 32 21.13 -25.22 -1.46
C LEU A 32 20.20 -24.03 -1.71
N LEU A 33 20.77 -22.82 -1.77
CA LEU A 33 20.09 -21.63 -2.25
C LEU A 33 20.44 -21.41 -3.71
N LYS A 34 19.44 -21.27 -4.57
CA LYS A 34 19.62 -21.08 -6.01
C LYS A 34 19.02 -19.75 -6.44
N GLY A 35 19.65 -19.11 -7.41
CA GLY A 35 19.17 -17.84 -7.94
C GLY A 35 20.02 -17.33 -9.08
N LYS A 36 19.74 -16.10 -9.48
CA LYS A 36 20.43 -15.37 -10.55
C LYS A 36 20.81 -13.96 -10.07
N ALA A 37 22.00 -13.50 -10.44
CA ALA A 37 22.40 -12.10 -10.32
C ALA A 37 22.07 -11.34 -11.63
N ILE A 38 21.24 -10.31 -11.54
CA ILE A 38 20.60 -9.66 -12.68
C ILE A 38 20.69 -8.13 -12.57
N ASP A 39 21.64 -7.55 -13.30
CA ASP A 39 21.78 -6.16 -13.74
C ASP A 39 22.21 -6.20 -15.23
N GLY A 40 21.43 -6.95 -16.01
CA GLY A 40 21.89 -7.87 -17.04
C GLY A 40 22.49 -9.12 -16.37
N TYR A 41 22.53 -10.29 -17.01
CA TYR A 41 23.05 -11.48 -16.32
C TYR A 41 24.53 -11.28 -15.96
N ILE A 42 24.85 -11.28 -14.67
CA ILE A 42 26.20 -10.98 -14.19
C ILE A 42 27.02 -12.25 -14.04
N ILE A 43 28.10 -12.37 -14.81
CA ILE A 43 29.04 -13.49 -14.78
C ILE A 43 30.32 -13.09 -14.03
N GLY A 44 30.73 -13.93 -13.09
CA GLY A 44 31.99 -13.76 -12.35
C GLY A 44 31.89 -12.97 -11.06
N ALA A 45 30.68 -12.59 -10.64
CA ALA A 45 30.41 -12.00 -9.33
C ALA A 45 30.48 -13.06 -8.21
N THR A 46 30.72 -12.62 -6.98
CA THR A 46 30.77 -13.49 -5.80
C THR A 46 29.50 -13.29 -4.98
N VAL A 47 28.70 -14.33 -4.81
CA VAL A 47 27.50 -14.33 -3.97
C VAL A 47 27.85 -14.94 -2.62
N PHE A 48 27.52 -14.27 -1.52
CA PHE A 48 27.79 -14.77 -0.18
C PHE A 48 26.67 -14.46 0.82
N LEU A 49 26.56 -15.29 1.86
CA LEU A 49 25.64 -15.09 2.97
C LEU A 49 26.30 -14.23 4.05
N ASP A 50 25.89 -12.96 4.14
CA ASP A 50 26.48 -11.97 5.05
C ASP A 50 25.91 -12.12 6.46
N LEU A 51 26.61 -12.88 7.31
CA LEU A 51 26.13 -13.31 8.62
C LEU A 51 26.15 -12.19 9.67
N ASN A 52 26.99 -11.17 9.46
CA ASN A 52 27.16 -10.04 10.38
C ASN A 52 26.65 -8.71 9.80
N LEU A 53 26.12 -8.73 8.58
CA LEU A 53 25.61 -7.57 7.87
C LEU A 53 26.70 -6.50 7.85
N ASN A 54 27.87 -6.77 7.29
CA ASN A 54 28.93 -5.77 7.09
C ASN A 54 29.20 -5.47 5.61
N ASN A 55 28.49 -6.14 4.70
CA ASN A 55 28.64 -6.11 3.25
C ASN A 55 30.05 -6.51 2.76
N GLN A 56 30.78 -7.30 3.56
CA GLN A 56 32.13 -7.79 3.26
C GLN A 56 32.17 -9.30 3.42
N LEU A 57 32.74 -9.99 2.44
CA LEU A 57 32.91 -11.44 2.51
C LEU A 57 33.92 -11.80 3.61
N ASP A 58 33.42 -12.37 4.71
CA ASP A 58 34.24 -12.85 5.81
C ASP A 58 34.66 -14.33 5.62
N ALA A 59 35.77 -14.73 6.26
CA ALA A 59 36.35 -16.07 6.08
C ALA A 59 35.43 -17.23 6.49
N ASN A 60 34.41 -16.96 7.31
CA ASN A 60 33.44 -17.94 7.81
C ASN A 60 32.11 -17.94 7.02
N GLU A 61 32.00 -17.15 5.96
CA GLU A 61 30.76 -16.98 5.22
C GLU A 61 30.70 -17.88 3.98
N PRO A 62 29.61 -18.66 3.83
CA PRO A 62 29.37 -19.42 2.61
C PRO A 62 29.32 -18.49 1.40
N ASN A 63 30.04 -18.85 0.34
CA ASN A 63 30.06 -18.09 -0.91
C ASN A 63 30.18 -18.97 -2.15
N VAL A 64 29.82 -18.43 -3.31
CA VAL A 64 29.89 -19.06 -4.63
C VAL A 64 30.07 -17.98 -5.70
N LYS A 65 30.60 -18.35 -6.88
CA LYS A 65 30.66 -17.44 -8.03
C LYS A 65 29.49 -17.63 -8.98
N THR A 66 28.98 -16.53 -9.54
CA THR A 66 27.98 -16.57 -10.62
C THR A 66 28.58 -17.10 -11.92
N GLN A 67 27.77 -17.80 -12.71
CA GLN A 67 28.16 -18.45 -13.95
C GLN A 67 27.10 -18.22 -15.04
N GLY A 68 27.48 -18.37 -16.32
CA GLY A 68 26.51 -18.46 -17.42
C GLY A 68 25.49 -17.32 -17.44
N GLU A 69 24.21 -17.62 -17.31
CA GLU A 69 23.13 -16.62 -17.27
C GLU A 69 22.94 -16.07 -15.85
N GLY A 70 24.04 -15.65 -15.22
CA GLY A 70 24.07 -15.10 -13.85
C GLY A 70 23.76 -16.11 -12.74
N ASP A 71 23.72 -17.40 -13.05
CA ASP A 71 23.31 -18.47 -12.14
C ASP A 71 24.28 -18.67 -10.97
N PHE A 72 23.72 -18.93 -9.79
CA PHE A 72 24.47 -19.41 -8.65
C PHE A 72 23.74 -20.52 -7.89
N GLU A 73 24.53 -21.39 -7.25
CA GLU A 73 24.05 -22.40 -6.33
C GLU A 73 24.91 -22.36 -5.07
N LEU A 74 24.39 -21.68 -4.03
CA LEU A 74 25.10 -21.46 -2.78
C LEU A 74 24.78 -22.58 -1.78
N SER A 75 25.84 -23.26 -1.34
CA SER A 75 25.79 -24.33 -0.36
C SER A 75 25.82 -23.77 1.07
N ILE A 76 24.72 -23.89 1.80
CA ILE A 76 24.55 -23.41 3.18
C ILE A 76 24.80 -24.55 4.18
N PRO A 77 25.88 -24.48 4.98
CA PRO A 77 26.13 -25.43 6.05
C PRO A 77 24.99 -25.48 7.08
N SER A 78 24.72 -26.65 7.67
CA SER A 78 23.62 -26.86 8.62
C SER A 78 23.59 -25.84 9.76
N LYS A 79 24.77 -25.44 10.27
CA LYS A 79 24.91 -24.42 11.32
C LYS A 79 24.39 -23.02 10.96
N TYR A 80 24.22 -22.71 9.68
CA TYR A 80 23.75 -21.40 9.19
C TYR A 80 22.37 -21.45 8.55
N GLN A 81 21.70 -22.61 8.52
CA GLN A 81 20.37 -22.75 7.92
C GLN A 81 19.33 -21.80 8.52
N GLN A 82 19.36 -21.60 9.83
CA GLN A 82 18.45 -20.67 10.48
C GLN A 82 18.79 -19.24 10.06
N CYS A 83 20.06 -18.87 10.05
CA CYS A 83 20.52 -17.54 9.66
C CYS A 83 20.17 -17.19 8.22
N ALA A 84 20.20 -18.16 7.30
CA ALA A 84 19.91 -17.96 5.88
C ALA A 84 18.52 -17.36 5.59
N LYS A 85 17.59 -17.39 6.55
CA LYS A 85 16.26 -16.76 6.43
C LYS A 85 16.22 -15.30 6.90
N TYR A 86 17.23 -14.87 7.64
CA TYR A 86 17.21 -13.61 8.40
C TYR A 86 18.38 -12.67 8.11
N VAL A 87 19.39 -13.13 7.38
CA VAL A 87 20.51 -12.30 6.93
C VAL A 87 20.50 -12.21 5.40
N PRO A 88 21.04 -11.12 4.81
CA PRO A 88 20.98 -10.90 3.38
C PRO A 88 21.98 -11.79 2.62
N LEU A 89 21.74 -11.94 1.32
CA LEU A 89 22.78 -12.37 0.38
C LEU A 89 23.38 -11.13 -0.27
N VAL A 90 24.70 -11.06 -0.36
CA VAL A 90 25.40 -9.98 -1.06
C VAL A 90 26.03 -10.55 -2.32
N VAL A 91 25.87 -9.82 -3.43
CA VAL A 91 26.53 -10.07 -4.70
C VAL A 91 27.61 -9.01 -4.87
N ASP A 92 28.85 -9.41 -4.72
CA ASP A 92 30.01 -8.57 -4.98
C ASP A 92 30.42 -8.69 -6.45
N VAL A 93 30.20 -7.64 -7.22
CA VAL A 93 30.50 -7.56 -8.66
C VAL A 93 31.86 -6.90 -8.82
N PRO A 94 32.93 -7.66 -9.11
CA PRO A 94 34.27 -7.08 -9.23
C PRO A 94 34.49 -6.41 -10.59
N GLU A 95 35.53 -5.58 -10.67
CA GLU A 95 36.08 -5.14 -11.95
C GLU A 95 36.44 -6.38 -12.81
N GLY A 96 36.03 -6.35 -14.08
CA GLY A 96 36.23 -7.46 -15.02
C GLY A 96 35.13 -8.54 -15.01
N ALA A 97 34.09 -8.40 -14.18
CA ALA A 97 32.85 -9.16 -14.36
C ALA A 97 32.20 -8.83 -15.72
N ILE A 98 31.38 -9.74 -16.25
CA ILE A 98 30.66 -9.54 -17.51
C ILE A 98 29.18 -9.35 -17.22
N ASP A 99 28.63 -8.27 -17.74
CA ASP A 99 27.20 -8.03 -17.81
C ASP A 99 26.72 -8.37 -19.24
N THR A 100 25.71 -9.23 -19.36
CA THR A 100 25.19 -9.64 -20.69
C THR A 100 24.46 -8.54 -21.44
N ASP A 101 24.09 -7.43 -20.81
CA ASP A 101 23.56 -6.26 -21.52
C ASP A 101 24.68 -5.56 -22.32
N THR A 102 25.93 -5.68 -21.86
CA THR A 102 27.13 -5.14 -22.51
C THR A 102 28.26 -6.20 -22.59
N PRO A 103 28.07 -7.33 -23.29
CA PRO A 103 28.93 -8.51 -23.17
C PRO A 103 30.37 -8.28 -23.66
N ASP A 104 30.57 -7.28 -24.53
CA ASP A 104 31.87 -6.89 -25.07
C ASP A 104 32.62 -5.87 -24.17
N THR A 105 31.98 -5.36 -23.12
CA THR A 105 32.53 -4.34 -22.21
C THR A 105 32.47 -4.86 -20.77
N PRO A 106 33.59 -5.39 -20.24
CA PRO A 106 33.64 -5.80 -18.84
C PRO A 106 33.32 -4.64 -17.90
N ILE A 107 32.74 -4.96 -16.74
CA ILE A 107 32.43 -4.00 -15.68
C ILE A 107 33.71 -3.27 -15.26
N GLY A 108 33.70 -1.94 -15.39
CA GLY A 108 34.86 -1.08 -15.12
C GLY A 108 34.95 -0.56 -13.69
N GLU A 109 33.86 -0.57 -12.94
CA GLU A 109 33.81 -0.17 -11.52
C GLU A 109 33.07 -1.24 -10.73
N ALA A 110 33.70 -1.72 -9.65
CA ALA A 110 33.09 -2.73 -8.79
C ALA A 110 31.89 -2.14 -8.02
N TYR A 111 30.84 -2.94 -7.87
CA TYR A 111 29.63 -2.56 -7.13
C TYR A 111 29.02 -3.78 -6.44
N GLN A 112 28.04 -3.54 -5.57
CA GLN A 112 27.37 -4.60 -4.82
C GLN A 112 25.86 -4.54 -5.02
N MET A 113 25.24 -5.72 -5.09
CA MET A 113 23.80 -5.89 -4.97
C MET A 113 23.50 -6.70 -3.71
N VAL A 114 22.34 -6.45 -3.10
CA VAL A 114 21.89 -7.12 -1.89
C VAL A 114 20.52 -7.72 -2.12
N PHE A 115 20.40 -9.00 -1.79
CA PHE A 115 19.13 -9.67 -1.65
C PHE A 115 18.65 -9.55 -0.20
N PRO A 116 17.46 -8.97 0.02
CA PRO A 116 16.89 -8.90 1.35
C PRO A 116 16.72 -10.31 1.94
N PRO A 117 16.81 -10.47 3.26
CA PRO A 117 16.45 -11.72 3.91
C PRO A 117 14.98 -12.08 3.66
N GLN A 118 14.65 -13.37 3.80
CA GLN A 118 13.32 -13.89 3.51
C GLN A 118 12.19 -13.18 4.28
N PHE A 119 12.42 -12.73 5.53
CA PHE A 119 11.37 -12.00 6.27
C PHE A 119 11.02 -10.63 5.67
N ALA A 120 11.95 -10.04 4.91
CA ALA A 120 11.80 -8.76 4.23
C ALA A 120 11.31 -8.92 2.78
N LEU A 121 10.93 -10.14 2.39
CA LEU A 121 10.37 -10.45 1.09
C LEU A 121 9.00 -11.09 1.24
N THR A 122 8.11 -10.80 0.30
CA THR A 122 6.77 -11.41 0.22
C THR A 122 6.66 -12.44 -0.89
N THR A 123 7.74 -12.62 -1.65
CA THR A 123 7.77 -13.53 -2.79
C THR A 123 7.89 -14.99 -2.36
N ASP A 124 7.06 -15.83 -2.95
CA ASP A 124 7.11 -17.29 -2.82
C ASP A 124 8.02 -17.92 -3.89
N GLN A 125 8.86 -17.13 -4.58
CA GLN A 125 9.70 -17.65 -5.66
C GLN A 125 10.79 -18.60 -5.13
N ASP A 126 10.88 -19.78 -5.75
CA ASP A 126 11.92 -20.78 -5.52
C ASP A 126 13.32 -20.32 -6.00
N LEU A 127 13.36 -19.30 -6.87
CA LEU A 127 14.56 -18.70 -7.44
C LEU A 127 14.69 -17.25 -6.97
N LEU A 128 15.83 -16.92 -6.37
CA LEU A 128 16.12 -15.56 -5.94
C LEU A 128 16.63 -14.76 -7.15
N ASN A 129 15.85 -13.78 -7.61
CA ASN A 129 16.27 -12.81 -8.63
C ASN A 129 16.89 -11.60 -7.94
N LEU A 130 18.23 -11.54 -7.94
CA LEU A 130 18.98 -10.48 -7.27
C LEU A 130 19.15 -9.31 -8.23
N THR A 131 18.41 -8.24 -7.99
CA THR A 131 18.42 -7.03 -8.82
C THR A 131 18.89 -5.82 -8.03
N PRO A 132 19.36 -4.74 -8.70
CA PRO A 132 19.63 -3.47 -8.03
C PRO A 132 18.43 -2.96 -7.21
N LEU A 133 17.21 -3.26 -7.66
CA LEU A 133 15.98 -2.80 -7.02
C LEU A 133 15.69 -3.49 -5.67
N THR A 134 16.01 -4.79 -5.50
CA THR A 134 15.88 -5.46 -4.19
C THR A 134 16.87 -4.91 -3.16
N SER A 135 18.05 -4.47 -3.63
CA SER A 135 19.14 -3.91 -2.81
C SER A 135 18.76 -2.58 -2.16
N VAL A 136 17.99 -1.79 -2.91
CA VAL A 136 17.65 -0.40 -2.61
C VAL A 136 16.76 -0.27 -1.39
N VAL A 137 15.69 -1.07 -1.31
CA VAL A 137 14.77 -1.04 -0.17
C VAL A 137 15.46 -1.63 1.06
N TRP A 138 16.24 -2.70 0.86
CA TRP A 138 16.99 -3.33 1.96
C TRP A 138 17.95 -2.36 2.64
N LYS A 139 18.63 -1.47 1.91
CA LYS A 139 19.52 -0.46 2.50
C LYS A 139 18.83 0.36 3.61
N GLN A 140 17.56 0.72 3.43
CA GLN A 140 16.81 1.50 4.43
C GLN A 140 16.41 0.63 5.63
N VAL A 141 16.01 -0.61 5.38
CA VAL A 141 15.73 -1.60 6.42
C VAL A 141 16.98 -1.89 7.26
N GLU A 142 18.13 -2.09 6.62
CA GLU A 142 19.41 -2.33 7.26
C GLU A 142 19.81 -1.14 8.15
N GLN A 143 19.64 0.10 7.67
CA GLN A 143 19.90 1.31 8.47
C GLN A 143 19.00 1.37 9.71
N GLU A 144 17.71 1.05 9.57
CA GLU A 144 16.80 0.95 10.71
C GLU A 144 17.27 -0.11 11.70
N LEU A 145 17.58 -1.33 11.24
CA LEU A 145 18.09 -2.42 12.08
C LEU A 145 19.35 -2.00 12.84
N ARG A 146 20.32 -1.36 12.18
CA ARG A 146 21.54 -0.85 12.80
C ARG A 146 21.26 0.20 13.85
N SER A 147 20.30 1.10 13.62
CA SER A 147 19.95 2.15 14.57
C SER A 147 19.39 1.60 15.90
N GLN A 148 18.77 0.42 15.86
CA GLN A 148 18.20 -0.25 17.04
C GLN A 148 19.23 -1.12 17.79
N GLN A 149 20.39 -1.40 17.20
CA GLN A 149 21.37 -2.37 17.73
C GLN A 149 22.73 -1.71 18.02
N SER A 150 22.95 -1.36 19.29
CA SER A 150 24.20 -0.72 19.75
C SER A 150 25.44 -1.61 19.70
N SER A 151 25.26 -2.93 19.64
CA SER A 151 26.36 -3.93 19.65
C SER A 151 26.73 -4.45 18.25
N GLY A 152 26.19 -3.84 17.19
CA GLY A 152 26.34 -4.31 15.82
C GLY A 152 25.30 -5.37 15.42
N LEU A 153 25.09 -5.53 14.11
CA LEU A 153 24.18 -6.53 13.56
C LEU A 153 24.85 -7.90 13.44
N SER A 154 24.04 -8.94 13.57
CA SER A 154 24.41 -10.34 13.44
C SER A 154 23.15 -11.18 13.31
N CYS A 155 23.28 -12.37 12.74
CA CYS A 155 22.20 -13.36 12.74
C CYS A 155 21.54 -13.50 14.13
N ASP A 156 22.33 -13.63 15.21
CA ASP A 156 21.80 -13.79 16.56
C ASP A 156 21.03 -12.57 17.06
N SER A 157 21.51 -11.35 16.76
CA SER A 157 20.80 -10.12 17.12
C SER A 157 19.48 -10.02 16.35
N ILE A 158 19.49 -10.29 15.04
CA ILE A 158 18.29 -10.22 14.21
C ILE A 158 17.28 -11.26 14.66
N LEU A 159 17.71 -12.49 14.98
CA LEU A 159 16.84 -13.57 15.47
C LEU A 159 16.11 -13.22 16.77
N LYS A 160 16.71 -12.43 17.65
CA LYS A 160 16.09 -12.02 18.93
C LYS A 160 15.01 -10.94 18.75
N GLU A 161 15.11 -10.12 17.71
CA GLU A 161 14.22 -8.97 17.47
C GLU A 161 12.93 -9.33 16.72
N GLU A 162 12.14 -10.28 17.24
CA GLU A 162 10.96 -10.80 16.51
C GLU A 162 9.91 -9.74 16.21
N ALA A 163 9.62 -8.87 17.17
CA ALA A 163 8.65 -7.79 16.99
C ALA A 163 9.09 -6.82 15.89
N LEU A 164 10.36 -6.43 15.85
CA LEU A 164 10.91 -5.53 14.83
C LEU A 164 10.86 -6.17 13.45
N ARG A 165 11.19 -7.46 13.33
CA ARG A 165 11.08 -8.19 12.05
C ARG A 165 9.65 -8.23 11.53
N ALA A 166 8.68 -8.51 12.40
CA ALA A 166 7.27 -8.56 12.02
C ALA A 166 6.76 -7.18 11.56
N ASP A 167 7.17 -6.13 12.26
CA ASP A 167 6.84 -4.74 11.96
C ASP A 167 7.44 -4.27 10.62
N ILE A 168 8.73 -4.55 10.38
CA ILE A 168 9.39 -4.31 9.08
C ILE A 168 8.67 -5.08 7.96
N SER A 169 8.42 -6.38 8.15
CA SER A 169 7.78 -7.24 7.15
C SER A 169 6.39 -6.71 6.76
N GLN A 170 5.62 -6.25 7.76
CA GLN A 170 4.29 -5.67 7.52
C GLN A 170 4.38 -4.36 6.72
N ARG A 171 5.30 -3.44 7.09
CA ARG A 171 5.48 -2.20 6.33
C ARG A 171 5.89 -2.43 4.87
N LEU A 172 6.78 -3.41 4.64
CA LEU A 172 7.19 -3.78 3.28
C LEU A 172 6.00 -4.32 2.50
N LYS A 173 5.22 -5.27 3.04
CA LYS A 173 3.98 -5.78 2.42
C LYS A 173 3.02 -4.67 2.02
N GLU A 174 2.82 -3.69 2.88
CA GLU A 174 1.92 -2.58 2.61
C GLU A 174 2.47 -1.64 1.54
N GLN A 175 3.79 -1.39 1.53
CA GLN A 175 4.44 -0.60 0.48
C GLN A 175 4.32 -1.28 -0.88
N GLU A 176 4.55 -2.58 -0.91
CA GLU A 176 4.40 -3.42 -2.09
C GLU A 176 2.96 -3.40 -2.62
N PHE A 177 1.96 -3.52 -1.74
CA PHE A 177 0.55 -3.40 -2.10
C PHE A 177 0.22 -2.03 -2.72
N ARG A 178 0.75 -0.94 -2.16
CA ARG A 178 0.55 0.42 -2.69
C ARG A 178 1.14 0.59 -4.08
N VAL A 179 2.35 0.06 -4.31
CA VAL A 179 2.99 0.04 -5.64
C VAL A 179 2.12 -0.72 -6.62
N ALA A 180 1.63 -1.91 -6.26
CA ALA A 180 0.77 -2.70 -7.11
C ALA A 180 -0.55 -1.99 -7.44
N GLN A 181 -1.18 -1.36 -6.45
CA GLN A 181 -2.39 -0.58 -6.64
C GLN A 181 -2.18 0.61 -7.57
N ARG A 182 -1.03 1.28 -7.47
CA ARG A 182 -0.77 2.50 -8.25
C ARG A 182 -0.38 2.21 -9.69
N TYR A 183 0.55 1.28 -9.89
CA TYR A 183 1.13 1.02 -11.20
C TYR A 183 0.49 -0.17 -11.91
N ASN A 184 -0.40 -0.89 -11.22
CA ASN A 184 -1.04 -2.10 -11.72
C ASN A 184 -0.03 -3.18 -12.12
N VAL A 185 1.03 -3.31 -11.32
CA VAL A 185 2.17 -4.23 -11.51
C VAL A 185 2.50 -4.85 -10.16
N THR A 186 2.54 -6.17 -10.09
CA THR A 186 2.92 -6.86 -8.86
C THR A 186 4.41 -6.71 -8.58
N VAL A 187 4.79 -6.84 -7.31
CA VAL A 187 6.20 -6.77 -6.91
C VAL A 187 7.02 -7.94 -7.45
N ASN A 188 6.40 -9.08 -7.68
CA ASN A 188 7.03 -10.21 -8.36
C ASN A 188 7.37 -9.88 -9.83
N GLU A 189 6.55 -9.08 -10.50
CA GLU A 189 6.85 -8.57 -11.84
C GLU A 189 7.93 -7.49 -11.78
N LEU A 190 7.86 -6.60 -10.80
CA LEU A 190 8.81 -5.50 -10.61
C LEU A 190 10.23 -5.98 -10.27
N TYR A 191 10.36 -7.03 -9.46
CA TYR A 191 11.63 -7.62 -9.02
C TYR A 191 12.00 -8.89 -9.81
N GLY A 192 11.19 -9.25 -10.81
CA GLY A 192 11.39 -10.45 -11.61
C GLY A 192 12.61 -10.38 -12.53
N ASP A 193 12.88 -11.49 -13.20
CA ASP A 193 13.89 -11.56 -14.27
C ASP A 193 13.40 -10.77 -15.50
N TYR A 194 13.76 -9.49 -15.54
CA TYR A 194 13.40 -8.58 -16.62
C TYR A 194 14.14 -8.88 -17.93
N VAL A 195 15.29 -9.56 -17.87
CA VAL A 195 16.04 -9.99 -19.05
C VAL A 195 15.24 -11.09 -19.76
N ALA A 196 14.73 -12.07 -19.00
CA ALA A 196 13.88 -13.13 -19.52
C ALA A 196 12.50 -12.62 -19.97
N SER A 197 11.91 -11.64 -19.28
CA SER A 197 10.59 -11.10 -19.66
C SER A 197 10.64 -10.25 -20.93
N GLY A 198 11.78 -9.60 -21.20
CA GLY A 198 11.94 -8.64 -22.29
C GLY A 198 11.16 -7.33 -22.10
N ASP A 199 10.56 -7.11 -20.93
CA ASP A 199 9.77 -5.91 -20.63
C ASP A 199 10.69 -4.75 -20.17
N THR A 200 11.38 -4.17 -21.14
CA THR A 200 12.29 -3.04 -20.92
C THR A 200 11.57 -1.81 -20.34
N ALA A 201 10.29 -1.60 -20.65
CA ALA A 201 9.54 -0.46 -20.14
C ALA A 201 9.24 -0.62 -18.64
N LEU A 202 8.83 -1.81 -18.21
CA LEU A 202 8.66 -2.14 -16.80
C LEU A 202 9.99 -2.02 -16.05
N HIS A 203 11.09 -2.49 -16.65
CA HIS A 203 12.42 -2.39 -16.04
C HIS A 203 12.88 -0.94 -15.83
N GLU A 204 12.68 -0.06 -16.81
CA GLU A 204 12.99 1.36 -16.68
C GLU A 204 12.09 2.05 -15.64
N LEU A 205 10.81 1.67 -15.56
CA LEU A 205 9.93 2.12 -14.48
C LEU A 205 10.45 1.66 -13.11
N ALA A 206 10.76 0.38 -12.96
CA ALA A 206 11.35 -0.21 -11.74
C ALA A 206 12.58 0.58 -11.28
N LYS A 207 13.52 0.86 -12.20
CA LYS A 207 14.69 1.71 -11.95
C LYS A 207 14.33 3.12 -11.51
N ALA A 208 13.37 3.75 -12.18
CA ALA A 208 12.93 5.11 -11.84
C ALA A 208 12.27 5.16 -10.45
N LEU A 209 11.57 4.11 -10.01
CA LEU A 209 10.88 4.09 -8.72
C LEU A 209 11.81 3.95 -7.51
N VAL A 210 13.04 3.46 -7.69
CA VAL A 210 14.05 3.22 -6.65
C VAL A 210 14.16 4.35 -5.61
N PRO A 211 14.41 5.64 -5.99
CA PRO A 211 14.59 6.70 -5.01
C PRO A 211 13.31 7.01 -4.24
N GLY A 212 12.16 6.93 -4.93
CA GLY A 212 10.85 7.12 -4.33
C GLY A 212 10.53 6.03 -3.30
N LEU A 213 10.83 4.77 -3.60
CA LEU A 213 10.61 3.65 -2.67
C LEU A 213 11.45 3.78 -1.40
N GLN A 214 12.70 4.24 -1.51
CA GLN A 214 13.56 4.48 -0.35
C GLN A 214 13.01 5.59 0.55
N LYS A 215 12.69 6.75 -0.03
CA LYS A 215 12.13 7.88 0.72
C LYS A 215 10.78 7.54 1.34
N SER A 216 9.92 6.81 0.62
CA SER A 216 8.63 6.33 1.13
C SER A 216 8.80 5.48 2.39
N TYR A 217 9.74 4.52 2.38
CA TYR A 217 10.01 3.68 3.55
C TYR A 217 10.50 4.51 4.74
N THR A 218 11.55 5.32 4.52
CA THR A 218 12.17 6.13 5.57
C THR A 218 11.18 7.12 6.19
N GLU A 219 10.43 7.85 5.38
CA GLU A 219 9.46 8.84 5.88
C GLU A 219 8.20 8.20 6.45
N THR A 220 7.79 7.03 5.96
CA THR A 220 6.72 6.25 6.61
C THR A 220 7.10 5.88 8.04
N LYS A 221 8.34 5.41 8.27
CA LYS A 221 8.81 5.09 9.62
C LYS A 221 8.81 6.33 10.52
N GLN A 222 9.29 7.46 10.02
CA GLN A 222 9.27 8.73 10.75
C GLN A 222 7.84 9.19 11.08
N LEU A 223 6.91 9.03 10.15
CA LEU A 223 5.51 9.42 10.33
C LEU A 223 4.81 8.53 11.36
N ILE A 224 5.06 7.23 11.34
CA ILE A 224 4.57 6.28 12.36
C ILE A 224 5.12 6.65 13.74
N ASP A 225 6.42 6.94 13.84
CA ASP A 225 7.04 7.34 15.12
C ASP A 225 6.47 8.66 15.66
N ALA A 226 6.08 9.58 14.77
CA ALA A 226 5.41 10.82 15.13
C ALA A 226 3.93 10.64 15.49
N ASN A 227 3.30 9.53 15.07
CA ASN A 227 1.87 9.23 15.25
C ASN A 227 1.65 7.82 15.83
N PRO A 228 2.17 7.51 17.03
CA PRO A 228 2.20 6.13 17.56
C PRO A 228 0.81 5.53 17.84
N GLU A 229 -0.22 6.36 17.97
CA GLU A 229 -1.60 5.93 18.23
C GLU A 229 -2.44 5.85 16.94
N ALA A 230 -1.88 6.17 15.77
CA ALA A 230 -2.63 6.09 14.52
C ALA A 230 -2.87 4.64 14.09
N ASP A 231 -4.10 4.36 13.63
CA ASP A 231 -4.42 3.07 13.02
C ASP A 231 -3.60 2.85 11.74
N PHE A 232 -3.40 3.91 10.95
CA PHE A 232 -2.54 3.91 9.76
C PHE A 232 -1.78 5.22 9.59
N ALA A 233 -0.53 5.14 9.16
CA ALA A 233 0.26 6.29 8.75
C ALA A 233 1.29 5.86 7.70
N TRP A 234 1.34 6.54 6.55
CA TRP A 234 2.38 6.30 5.56
C TRP A 234 2.68 7.52 4.68
N VAL A 235 3.85 7.46 4.06
CA VAL A 235 4.29 8.36 3.00
C VAL A 235 4.55 7.53 1.75
N GLU A 236 4.09 8.03 0.60
CA GLU A 236 4.33 7.45 -0.70
C GLU A 236 4.87 8.50 -1.66
N TYR A 237 6.06 8.25 -2.18
CA TYR A 237 6.61 8.95 -3.33
C TYR A 237 6.29 8.17 -4.59
N PHE A 238 5.64 8.82 -5.55
CA PHE A 238 5.24 8.18 -6.79
C PHE A 238 5.43 9.05 -8.02
N LEU A 239 5.63 8.38 -9.16
CA LEU A 239 5.90 9.01 -10.44
C LEU A 239 4.64 8.97 -11.30
N GLY A 240 4.24 10.15 -11.75
CA GLY A 240 3.16 10.31 -12.72
C GLY A 240 1.78 10.37 -12.09
N MET A 241 0.98 11.31 -12.61
CA MET A 241 -0.46 11.38 -12.41
C MET A 241 -1.17 11.45 -13.74
N TRP A 242 -2.38 10.89 -13.80
CA TRP A 242 -3.22 10.94 -14.98
C TRP A 242 -3.61 12.39 -15.28
N ASP A 243 -3.29 12.85 -16.48
CA ASP A 243 -3.71 14.14 -17.00
C ASP A 243 -4.79 13.92 -18.06
N SER A 244 -6.01 14.34 -17.75
CA SER A 244 -7.17 14.19 -18.62
C SER A 244 -7.08 15.03 -19.90
N SER A 245 -6.29 16.12 -19.89
CA SER A 245 -6.11 16.99 -21.05
C SER A 245 -5.18 16.38 -22.10
N THR A 246 -4.17 15.62 -21.66
CA THR A 246 -3.22 14.94 -22.53
C THR A 246 -3.50 13.44 -22.67
N THR A 247 -4.44 12.89 -21.90
CA THR A 247 -4.82 11.47 -21.87
C THR A 247 -3.64 10.53 -21.60
N GLN A 248 -2.69 11.00 -20.79
CA GLN A 248 -1.49 10.26 -20.42
C GLN A 248 -1.10 10.56 -18.98
N TYR A 249 -0.27 9.70 -18.40
CA TYR A 249 0.41 10.04 -17.15
C TYR A 249 1.51 11.06 -17.43
N ASN A 250 1.60 12.08 -16.59
CA ASN A 250 2.74 12.99 -16.61
C ASN A 250 4.01 12.30 -16.07
N LYS A 251 5.14 13.01 -16.08
CA LYS A 251 6.44 12.50 -15.63
C LYS A 251 6.93 13.18 -14.36
N SER A 252 6.01 13.74 -13.57
CA SER A 252 6.33 14.49 -12.37
C SER A 252 6.30 13.59 -11.14
N TRP A 253 7.13 13.91 -10.17
CA TRP A 253 7.14 13.24 -8.87
C TRP A 253 6.16 13.86 -7.90
N TYR A 254 5.54 13.01 -7.11
CA TYR A 254 4.60 13.40 -6.08
C TYR A 254 4.93 12.72 -4.76
N ARG A 255 4.61 13.40 -3.66
CA ARG A 255 4.68 12.86 -2.31
C ARG A 255 3.29 12.93 -1.69
N TYR A 256 2.68 11.77 -1.47
CA TYR A 256 1.44 11.61 -0.73
C TYR A 256 1.75 11.24 0.72
N GLU A 257 1.11 11.92 1.66
CA GLU A 257 1.14 11.60 3.08
C GLU A 257 -0.28 11.32 3.55
N PHE A 258 -0.46 10.26 4.33
CA PHE A 258 -1.75 9.93 4.93
C PHE A 258 -1.57 9.50 6.37
N VAL A 259 -2.45 10.01 7.23
CA VAL A 259 -2.57 9.59 8.62
C VAL A 259 -4.04 9.41 8.95
N GLN A 260 -4.38 8.21 9.44
CA GLN A 260 -5.70 7.87 9.97
C GLN A 260 -5.55 7.52 11.45
N PRO A 261 -5.83 8.47 12.36
CA PRO A 261 -5.82 8.19 13.79
C PRO A 261 -6.82 7.11 14.22
N SER A 262 -7.97 7.07 13.57
CA SER A 262 -8.98 6.03 13.79
C SER A 262 -9.90 5.91 12.57
N ASN A 263 -10.60 4.79 12.44
CA ASN A 263 -11.62 4.65 11.38
C ASN A 263 -12.59 5.85 11.38
N GLY A 264 -12.85 6.41 10.21
CA GLY A 264 -13.66 7.63 10.07
C GLY A 264 -12.89 8.95 10.27
N ASN A 265 -11.62 8.93 10.67
CA ASN A 265 -10.85 10.14 10.96
C ASN A 265 -9.51 10.09 10.25
N PHE A 266 -9.28 10.93 9.25
CA PHE A 266 -8.00 10.96 8.54
C PHE A 266 -7.66 12.36 8.02
N HIS A 267 -6.39 12.54 7.68
CA HIS A 267 -5.94 13.62 6.81
C HIS A 267 -4.92 13.10 5.82
N SER A 268 -4.88 13.71 4.65
CA SER A 268 -3.84 13.46 3.66
C SER A 268 -3.50 14.71 2.87
N GLU A 269 -2.30 14.73 2.33
CA GLU A 269 -1.85 15.77 1.42
C GLU A 269 -0.92 15.20 0.36
N THR A 270 -1.08 15.67 -0.88
CA THR A 270 -0.16 15.38 -1.98
C THR A 270 0.60 16.62 -2.36
N TYR A 271 1.92 16.52 -2.51
CA TYR A 271 2.76 17.59 -3.05
C TYR A 271 3.40 17.18 -4.36
N LEU A 272 3.50 18.12 -5.30
CA LEU A 272 4.44 18.04 -6.41
C LEU A 272 5.86 18.17 -5.85
N MET A 273 6.76 17.28 -6.26
CA MET A 273 8.15 17.21 -5.80
C MET A 273 9.13 17.58 -6.93
N SER A 274 10.31 18.06 -6.53
CA SER A 274 11.48 18.13 -7.41
C SER A 274 11.94 16.74 -7.84
N ASP A 275 12.70 16.65 -8.94
CA ASP A 275 13.19 15.36 -9.47
C ASP A 275 14.14 14.62 -8.51
N ASP A 276 14.83 15.35 -7.62
CA ASP A 276 15.65 14.80 -6.53
C ASP A 276 14.83 14.36 -5.30
N LEU A 277 13.51 14.60 -5.33
CA LEU A 277 12.54 14.29 -4.28
C LEU A 277 12.77 15.02 -2.95
N ASP A 278 13.64 16.03 -2.90
CA ASP A 278 14.02 16.73 -1.66
C ASP A 278 13.18 17.99 -1.39
N THR A 279 12.52 18.54 -2.41
CA THR A 279 11.77 19.80 -2.30
C THR A 279 10.30 19.61 -2.64
N LYS A 280 9.42 19.95 -1.68
CA LYS A 280 7.98 20.17 -1.93
C LYS A 280 7.83 21.44 -2.76
N ILE A 281 7.47 21.32 -4.04
CA ILE A 281 7.32 22.45 -4.97
C ILE A 281 5.99 23.17 -4.71
N SER A 282 4.89 22.42 -4.70
CA SER A 282 3.55 22.97 -4.49
C SER A 282 2.61 21.89 -3.95
N LEU A 283 1.62 22.31 -3.17
CA LEU A 283 0.49 21.45 -2.83
C LEU A 283 -0.22 21.06 -4.14
N TYR A 284 -0.59 19.79 -4.25
CA TYR A 284 -1.38 19.27 -5.35
C TYR A 284 -2.83 19.05 -4.90
N ASP A 285 -3.02 18.27 -3.83
CA ASP A 285 -4.32 18.06 -3.19
C ASP A 285 -4.18 17.98 -1.67
N LYS A 286 -5.31 18.17 -0.97
CA LYS A 286 -5.40 17.98 0.48
C LYS A 286 -6.79 17.53 0.90
N HIS A 287 -6.83 16.57 1.81
CA HIS A 287 -8.06 15.97 2.29
C HIS A 287 -8.07 15.86 3.81
N GLN A 288 -9.25 16.03 4.40
CA GLN A 288 -9.49 15.78 5.81
C GLN A 288 -10.88 15.21 6.00
N MET A 289 -11.00 14.24 6.90
CA MET A 289 -12.26 13.71 7.39
C MET A 289 -12.24 13.60 8.91
N VAL A 290 -13.33 14.03 9.53
CA VAL A 290 -13.58 13.85 10.96
C VAL A 290 -14.97 13.28 11.13
N THR A 291 -15.06 12.16 11.83
CA THR A 291 -16.31 11.45 12.06
C THR A 291 -16.60 11.34 13.56
N ASN A 292 -17.81 11.70 13.94
CA ASN A 292 -18.35 11.47 15.27
C ASN A 292 -19.72 10.79 15.18
N GLN A 293 -20.04 9.98 16.19
CA GLN A 293 -21.34 9.30 16.27
C GLN A 293 -22.19 9.90 17.38
N ARG A 294 -23.45 10.22 17.08
CA ARG A 294 -24.43 10.74 18.05
C ARG A 294 -25.84 10.33 17.63
N ASP A 295 -26.67 9.95 18.60
CA ASP A 295 -28.11 9.70 18.39
C ASP A 295 -28.46 8.75 17.22
N GLY A 296 -27.64 7.71 17.02
CA GLY A 296 -27.79 6.72 15.95
C GLY A 296 -27.32 7.19 14.57
N VAL A 297 -26.61 8.33 14.51
CA VAL A 297 -26.11 8.95 13.27
C VAL A 297 -24.59 8.98 13.27
N ASN A 298 -24.00 8.61 12.14
CA ASN A 298 -22.65 8.92 11.74
C ASN A 298 -22.63 10.34 11.15
N ILE A 299 -21.91 11.25 11.80
CA ILE A 299 -21.80 12.66 11.41
C ILE A 299 -20.35 12.86 10.95
N GLU A 300 -20.15 13.03 9.65
CA GLU A 300 -18.83 13.17 9.06
C GLU A 300 -18.67 14.56 8.44
N SER A 301 -17.60 15.25 8.81
CA SER A 301 -17.17 16.48 8.15
C SER A 301 -15.99 16.15 7.24
N THR A 302 -16.13 16.47 5.96
CA THR A 302 -15.08 16.26 4.95
C THR A 302 -14.68 17.60 4.36
N ILE A 303 -13.39 17.76 4.11
CA ILE A 303 -12.82 18.90 3.40
C ILE A 303 -11.86 18.34 2.36
N SER A 304 -12.07 18.72 1.11
CA SER A 304 -11.23 18.33 -0.01
C SER A 304 -10.81 19.58 -0.76
N LEU A 305 -9.54 19.59 -1.16
CA LEU A 305 -8.93 20.64 -1.95
C LEU A 305 -8.24 19.94 -3.13
N GLU A 306 -8.77 20.16 -4.32
CA GLU A 306 -8.33 19.53 -5.56
C GLU A 306 -7.81 20.60 -6.54
N PRO A 307 -6.80 20.29 -7.37
CA PRO A 307 -6.24 21.28 -8.28
C PRO A 307 -7.27 21.69 -9.35
N ALA A 308 -7.26 22.98 -9.71
CA ALA A 308 -8.07 23.54 -10.80
C ALA A 308 -7.18 24.27 -11.82
N GLU A 309 -7.75 24.76 -12.92
CA GLU A 309 -7.00 25.59 -13.90
C GLU A 309 -6.32 26.80 -13.24
N SER A 310 -6.96 27.37 -12.21
CA SER A 310 -6.42 28.44 -11.38
C SER A 310 -6.85 28.22 -9.93
N GLY A 311 -5.89 28.06 -9.03
CA GLY A 311 -6.16 27.77 -7.62
C GLY A 311 -6.67 26.35 -7.42
N TYR A 312 -7.69 26.19 -6.58
CA TYR A 312 -8.22 24.90 -6.18
C TYR A 312 -9.75 24.87 -6.17
N ASN A 313 -10.29 23.71 -6.50
CA ASN A 313 -11.66 23.34 -6.19
C ASN A 313 -11.69 22.88 -4.73
N CYS A 314 -12.41 23.64 -3.89
CA CYS A 314 -12.68 23.29 -2.51
C CYS A 314 -14.08 22.67 -2.42
N ALA A 315 -14.19 21.50 -1.79
CA ALA A 315 -15.47 20.94 -1.39
C ALA A 315 -15.47 20.64 0.10
N ARG A 316 -16.45 21.21 0.80
CA ARG A 316 -16.71 20.97 2.22
C ARG A 316 -18.06 20.29 2.36
N SER A 317 -18.07 19.09 2.93
CA SER A 317 -19.31 18.33 3.08
C SER A 317 -19.57 17.91 4.52
N GLU A 318 -20.83 18.00 4.93
CA GLU A 318 -21.37 17.23 6.04
C GLU A 318 -22.07 15.99 5.49
N TRP A 319 -21.73 14.82 6.02
CA TRP A 319 -22.43 13.57 5.77
C TRP A 319 -23.16 13.17 7.04
N LEU A 320 -24.48 13.00 6.93
CA LEU A 320 -25.34 12.59 8.03
C LEU A 320 -25.98 11.27 7.63
N GLU A 321 -25.57 10.18 8.25
CA GLU A 321 -25.98 8.84 7.86
C GLU A 321 -26.37 7.98 9.06
N THR A 322 -27.44 7.21 8.98
CA THR A 322 -27.82 6.30 10.07
C THR A 322 -26.78 5.20 10.29
N LEU A 323 -26.68 4.64 11.49
CA LEU A 323 -25.77 3.52 11.80
C LEU A 323 -26.35 2.13 11.49
N LEU A 324 -27.39 2.07 10.67
CA LEU A 324 -28.13 0.85 10.34
C LEU A 324 -27.44 0.09 9.19
N GLU A 325 -27.62 -1.24 9.13
CA GLU A 325 -27.20 -2.03 7.96
C GLU A 325 -27.89 -1.54 6.69
N GLU A 326 -29.16 -1.20 6.81
CA GLU A 326 -29.95 -0.52 5.80
C GLU A 326 -29.90 0.99 6.04
N SER A 327 -28.75 1.59 5.70
CA SER A 327 -28.49 2.98 6.02
C SER A 327 -29.17 3.97 5.07
N SER A 328 -29.50 5.14 5.61
CA SER A 328 -30.06 6.28 4.89
C SER A 328 -29.46 7.56 5.43
N GLY A 329 -29.32 8.56 4.58
CA GLY A 329 -28.64 9.77 4.95
C GLY A 329 -28.72 10.89 3.92
N VAL A 330 -28.12 12.01 4.28
CA VAL A 330 -27.90 13.14 3.37
C VAL A 330 -26.43 13.52 3.37
N ARG A 331 -25.94 13.99 2.22
CA ARG A 331 -24.68 14.71 2.10
C ARG A 331 -24.97 16.13 1.65
N ASN A 332 -24.52 17.11 2.41
CA ASN A 332 -24.65 18.51 2.03
C ASN A 332 -23.25 19.03 1.74
N THR A 333 -22.97 19.32 0.47
CA THR A 333 -21.66 19.75 0.01
C THR A 333 -21.71 21.18 -0.49
N MET A 334 -20.81 22.00 0.03
CA MET A 334 -20.54 23.34 -0.46
C MET A 334 -19.29 23.31 -1.33
N TYR A 335 -19.39 23.86 -2.53
CA TYR A 335 -18.30 23.98 -3.49
C TYR A 335 -17.85 25.44 -3.61
N SER A 336 -16.54 25.67 -3.71
CA SER A 336 -15.97 26.99 -3.94
C SER A 336 -14.64 26.90 -4.69
N MET A 337 -14.27 27.98 -5.38
CA MET A 337 -12.92 28.15 -5.94
C MET A 337 -12.10 29.01 -4.98
N VAL A 338 -10.93 28.51 -4.58
CA VAL A 338 -10.08 29.16 -3.56
C VAL A 338 -8.61 29.15 -3.96
N GLY A 339 -7.81 30.00 -3.33
CA GLY A 339 -6.36 30.07 -3.58
C GLY A 339 -5.54 29.06 -2.77
N ASP A 340 -6.06 28.61 -1.63
CA ASP A 340 -5.34 27.78 -0.65
C ASP A 340 -6.31 27.06 0.31
N TRP A 341 -5.72 26.24 1.18
CA TRP A 341 -6.43 25.46 2.20
C TRP A 341 -7.17 26.34 3.21
N ASP A 342 -6.55 27.40 3.73
CA ASP A 342 -7.16 28.25 4.77
C ASP A 342 -8.39 29.00 4.23
N SER A 343 -8.34 29.41 2.97
CA SER A 343 -9.46 29.96 2.23
C SER A 343 -10.58 28.93 2.05
N CYS A 344 -10.24 27.64 1.82
CA CYS A 344 -11.23 26.56 1.75
C CYS A 344 -12.04 26.45 3.05
N LEU A 345 -11.36 26.48 4.21
CA LEU A 345 -11.98 26.35 5.53
C LEU A 345 -13.03 27.44 5.85
N THR A 346 -12.87 28.63 5.27
CA THR A 346 -13.72 29.80 5.57
C THR A 346 -14.67 30.18 4.44
N SER A 347 -14.48 29.61 3.24
CA SER A 347 -15.31 29.86 2.07
C SER A 347 -16.79 29.63 2.34
N GLN A 348 -17.62 30.38 1.63
CA GLN A 348 -19.09 30.30 1.67
C GLN A 348 -19.60 30.11 0.25
N GLY A 349 -20.74 29.44 0.10
CA GLY A 349 -21.30 29.11 -1.19
C GLY A 349 -22.67 28.47 -1.06
N GLU A 350 -23.27 28.18 -2.20
CA GLU A 350 -24.50 27.40 -2.25
C GLU A 350 -24.22 25.92 -1.95
N VAL A 351 -25.19 25.27 -1.34
CA VAL A 351 -25.09 23.87 -0.92
C VAL A 351 -25.79 23.01 -1.95
N THR A 352 -25.08 21.99 -2.44
CA THR A 352 -25.65 20.87 -3.17
C THR A 352 -26.00 19.78 -2.16
N GLN A 353 -27.25 19.33 -2.15
CA GLN A 353 -27.66 18.22 -1.29
C GLN A 353 -27.69 16.92 -2.10
N ALA A 354 -27.22 15.84 -1.53
CA ALA A 354 -27.43 14.50 -2.05
C ALA A 354 -28.17 13.63 -1.03
N LEU A 355 -29.16 12.88 -1.49
CA LEU A 355 -29.77 11.81 -0.72
C LEU A 355 -28.96 10.54 -0.92
N VAL A 356 -28.67 9.82 0.17
CA VAL A 356 -27.79 8.66 0.17
C VAL A 356 -28.47 7.48 0.83
N THR A 357 -28.39 6.31 0.19
CA THR A 357 -28.74 5.03 0.84
C THR A 357 -27.65 3.99 0.62
N LYS A 358 -27.40 3.19 1.65
CA LYS A 358 -26.38 2.13 1.67
C LYS A 358 -26.93 0.85 2.25
N ASN A 359 -26.42 -0.28 1.78
CA ASN A 359 -26.64 -1.58 2.42
C ASN A 359 -25.30 -2.16 2.83
N TYR A 360 -25.25 -2.63 4.06
CA TYR A 360 -24.12 -3.34 4.61
C TYR A 360 -24.49 -4.81 4.86
N GLN A 361 -23.51 -5.68 4.65
CA GLN A 361 -23.57 -7.08 5.07
C GLN A 361 -22.23 -7.41 5.73
N ASP A 362 -22.26 -7.88 6.98
CA ASP A 362 -21.06 -8.18 7.75
C ASP A 362 -20.06 -7.00 7.79
N HIS A 363 -20.59 -5.77 7.96
CA HIS A 363 -19.86 -4.50 7.90
C HIS A 363 -19.25 -4.12 6.54
N MET A 364 -19.47 -4.89 5.47
CA MET A 364 -19.05 -4.57 4.11
C MET A 364 -20.16 -3.84 3.36
N LEU A 365 -19.83 -2.74 2.66
CA LEU A 365 -20.76 -1.98 1.84
C LEU A 365 -21.10 -2.74 0.55
N ILE A 366 -22.27 -3.37 0.47
CA ILE A 366 -22.68 -4.20 -0.68
C ILE A 366 -23.43 -3.41 -1.77
N SER A 367 -24.11 -2.32 -1.40
CA SER A 367 -24.75 -1.43 -2.38
C SER A 367 -24.83 -0.01 -1.86
N TYR A 368 -24.77 0.94 -2.78
CA TYR A 368 -24.77 2.37 -2.50
C TYR A 368 -25.49 3.09 -3.62
N THR A 369 -26.32 4.07 -3.27
CA THR A 369 -27.04 4.92 -4.22
C THR A 369 -27.00 6.35 -3.70
N GLU A 370 -26.74 7.28 -4.62
CA GLU A 370 -26.72 8.70 -4.32
C GLU A 370 -27.46 9.47 -5.41
N HIS A 371 -28.31 10.40 -4.98
CA HIS A 371 -29.12 11.28 -5.81
C HIS A 371 -28.81 12.73 -5.46
N THR A 372 -28.21 13.46 -6.40
CA THR A 372 -27.71 14.83 -6.22
C THR A 372 -28.72 15.86 -6.70
N TYR A 373 -28.96 16.88 -5.87
CA TYR A 373 -29.86 18.00 -6.10
C TYR A 373 -29.03 19.29 -6.01
N HIS A 374 -28.85 19.94 -7.16
CA HIS A 374 -28.13 21.21 -7.27
C HIS A 374 -28.91 22.36 -6.61
N PRO A 375 -28.24 23.49 -6.33
CA PRO A 375 -28.92 24.67 -5.80
C PRO A 375 -30.16 25.05 -6.63
N GLY A 376 -31.31 25.09 -5.95
CA GLY A 376 -32.62 25.38 -6.56
C GLY A 376 -33.47 24.16 -6.90
N THR A 377 -32.91 22.95 -6.90
CA THR A 377 -33.66 21.70 -7.05
C THR A 377 -34.12 21.19 -5.68
N VAL A 378 -35.39 20.80 -5.58
CA VAL A 378 -36.02 20.38 -4.31
C VAL A 378 -35.80 18.88 -4.09
N SER A 379 -35.12 18.53 -3.01
CA SER A 379 -34.93 17.15 -2.53
C SER A 379 -36.03 16.74 -1.55
N GLY A 380 -36.66 17.70 -0.86
CA GLY A 380 -37.57 17.48 0.27
C GLY A 380 -36.87 17.29 1.63
N PHE A 381 -35.54 17.34 1.66
CA PHE A 381 -34.70 17.16 2.86
C PHE A 381 -33.81 18.37 3.15
N GLU A 382 -34.14 19.54 2.63
CA GLU A 382 -33.37 20.79 2.79
C GLU A 382 -33.28 21.22 4.26
N HIS A 383 -34.23 20.79 5.08
CA HIS A 383 -34.23 20.98 6.54
C HIS A 383 -33.10 20.23 7.26
N LEU A 384 -32.38 19.33 6.57
CA LEU A 384 -31.23 18.59 7.08
C LEU A 384 -29.88 19.23 6.70
N ILE A 385 -29.88 20.47 6.21
CA ILE A 385 -28.65 21.23 5.95
C ILE A 385 -28.22 21.98 7.22
N GLY A 386 -26.97 21.81 7.65
CA GLY A 386 -26.35 22.51 8.77
C GLY A 386 -26.85 22.06 10.15
N VAL A 387 -27.37 20.82 10.25
CA VAL A 387 -28.00 20.29 11.48
C VAL A 387 -27.13 19.25 12.20
N THR A 388 -25.80 19.29 11.99
CA THR A 388 -24.85 18.35 12.61
C THR A 388 -25.04 18.22 14.12
N ASP A 389 -25.46 19.28 14.81
CA ASP A 389 -25.60 19.30 16.27
C ASP A 389 -26.94 18.76 16.79
N THR A 390 -27.95 18.65 15.92
CA THR A 390 -29.33 18.31 16.33
C THR A 390 -29.92 17.09 15.65
N VAL A 391 -29.32 16.62 14.55
CA VAL A 391 -29.81 15.46 13.79
C VAL A 391 -29.83 14.18 14.64
N SER A 392 -30.84 13.35 14.39
CA SER A 392 -31.04 12.03 14.97
C SER A 392 -31.35 10.99 13.89
N GLU A 393 -31.26 9.70 14.25
CA GLU A 393 -31.57 8.60 13.33
C GLU A 393 -32.99 8.72 12.73
N SER A 394 -33.97 9.21 13.50
CA SER A 394 -35.36 9.34 13.02
C SER A 394 -35.53 10.38 11.91
N ASP A 395 -34.66 11.39 11.86
CA ASP A 395 -34.73 12.44 10.84
C ASP A 395 -34.26 11.92 9.47
N LEU A 396 -33.38 10.92 9.46
CA LEU A 396 -32.74 10.39 8.25
C LEU A 396 -33.48 9.19 7.64
N LYS A 397 -34.17 8.39 8.45
CA LYS A 397 -34.96 7.22 7.99
C LYS A 397 -35.87 7.50 6.78
N PRO A 398 -36.61 8.63 6.72
CA PRO A 398 -37.51 8.89 5.60
C PRO A 398 -36.82 9.04 4.25
N VAL A 399 -35.51 9.28 4.19
CA VAL A 399 -34.76 9.32 2.92
C VAL A 399 -34.92 8.01 2.13
N ARG A 400 -34.95 6.88 2.85
CA ARG A 400 -35.08 5.54 2.26
C ARG A 400 -36.48 5.24 1.70
N ASP A 401 -37.48 6.02 2.10
CA ASP A 401 -38.83 5.96 1.51
C ASP A 401 -38.89 6.65 0.14
N ILE A 402 -37.91 7.50 -0.18
CA ILE A 402 -37.82 8.24 -1.45
C ILE A 402 -36.88 7.55 -2.43
N ILE A 403 -35.69 7.15 -1.97
CA ILE A 403 -34.68 6.48 -2.81
C ILE A 403 -34.32 5.11 -2.21
N ASP A 404 -34.26 4.08 -3.06
CA ASP A 404 -33.84 2.73 -2.67
C ASP A 404 -32.41 2.41 -3.13
N THR A 405 -31.92 1.22 -2.78
CA THR A 405 -30.60 0.70 -3.18
C THR A 405 -30.68 -0.26 -4.37
N ASN A 406 -31.80 -0.26 -5.12
CA ASN A 406 -31.94 -1.12 -6.29
C ASN A 406 -30.96 -0.67 -7.38
N PHE A 407 -29.90 -1.46 -7.54
CA PHE A 407 -28.85 -1.19 -8.51
C PHE A 407 -29.39 -0.99 -9.92
N TYR A 408 -30.44 -1.71 -10.37
CA TYR A 408 -30.95 -1.60 -11.74
C TYR A 408 -32.08 -0.57 -11.91
N SER A 409 -32.37 0.23 -10.87
CA SER A 409 -33.35 1.31 -10.99
C SER A 409 -32.81 2.41 -11.90
N GLU A 410 -33.68 2.97 -12.74
CA GLU A 410 -33.43 4.14 -13.59
C GLU A 410 -34.17 5.38 -13.07
N GLN A 411 -34.79 5.28 -11.89
CA GLN A 411 -35.58 6.37 -11.34
C GLN A 411 -34.66 7.47 -10.78
N ALA A 412 -34.92 8.71 -11.21
CA ALA A 412 -34.14 9.88 -10.80
C ALA A 412 -34.67 10.56 -9.53
N HIS A 413 -35.91 10.30 -9.11
CA HIS A 413 -36.51 10.89 -7.90
C HIS A 413 -36.37 12.42 -7.80
N GLY A 414 -36.41 13.10 -8.94
CA GLY A 414 -36.27 14.57 -9.03
C GLY A 414 -34.85 15.09 -8.93
N ALA A 415 -33.84 14.22 -8.80
CA ALA A 415 -32.43 14.59 -8.75
C ALA A 415 -31.91 15.06 -10.12
N ASP A 416 -30.94 15.98 -10.08
CA ASP A 416 -30.22 16.46 -11.26
C ASP A 416 -29.23 15.42 -11.78
N TYR A 417 -28.68 14.61 -10.88
CA TYR A 417 -27.76 13.52 -11.17
C TYR A 417 -27.97 12.38 -10.18
N TRP A 418 -27.71 11.15 -10.60
CA TRP A 418 -27.65 10.02 -9.69
C TRP A 418 -26.59 9.02 -10.11
N HIS A 419 -26.06 8.29 -9.14
CA HIS A 419 -25.21 7.13 -9.40
C HIS A 419 -25.50 6.00 -8.44
N ARG A 420 -25.24 4.78 -8.90
CA ARG A 420 -25.51 3.54 -8.20
C ARG A 420 -24.30 2.64 -8.27
N THR A 421 -23.99 1.99 -7.16
CA THR A 421 -22.86 1.08 -7.03
C THR A 421 -23.30 -0.21 -6.35
N LYS A 422 -22.82 -1.34 -6.86
CA LYS A 422 -22.92 -2.67 -6.27
C LYS A 422 -21.51 -3.22 -6.06
N ASN A 423 -21.27 -3.81 -4.89
CA ASN A 423 -20.03 -4.50 -4.55
C ASN A 423 -20.30 -5.98 -4.32
N ASP A 424 -19.50 -6.82 -4.97
CA ASP A 424 -19.42 -8.25 -4.71
C ASP A 424 -18.04 -8.55 -4.11
N PHE A 425 -18.01 -9.08 -2.88
CA PHE A 425 -16.77 -9.47 -2.19
C PHE A 425 -16.63 -10.99 -2.19
N SER A 426 -15.40 -11.49 -2.32
CA SER A 426 -15.11 -12.91 -2.17
C SER A 426 -14.09 -13.14 -1.05
N SER A 427 -14.21 -14.28 -0.37
CA SER A 427 -13.18 -14.80 0.54
C SER A 427 -12.30 -15.88 -0.11
N VAL A 428 -12.63 -16.30 -1.33
CA VAL A 428 -11.87 -17.31 -2.08
C VAL A 428 -10.58 -16.68 -2.58
N ALA A 429 -9.44 -17.35 -2.35
CA ALA A 429 -8.11 -16.82 -2.69
C ALA A 429 -7.89 -16.67 -4.21
N SER A 430 -8.49 -17.56 -5.01
CA SER A 430 -8.40 -17.54 -6.48
C SER A 430 -9.38 -16.57 -7.15
N GLU A 431 -10.26 -15.93 -6.38
CA GLU A 431 -11.23 -14.94 -6.90
C GLU A 431 -10.76 -13.52 -6.56
N PRO A 432 -11.19 -12.51 -7.34
CA PRO A 432 -10.98 -11.11 -6.99
C PRO A 432 -11.45 -10.80 -5.56
N SER A 433 -10.76 -9.89 -4.87
CA SER A 433 -11.16 -9.47 -3.52
C SER A 433 -12.47 -8.70 -3.54
N GLN A 434 -12.69 -7.91 -4.60
CA GLN A 434 -13.88 -7.10 -4.80
C GLN A 434 -14.16 -6.89 -6.28
N ILE A 435 -15.42 -6.98 -6.67
CA ILE A 435 -15.93 -6.48 -7.94
C ILE A 435 -16.92 -5.36 -7.62
N MET A 436 -16.54 -4.13 -7.95
CA MET A 436 -17.40 -2.96 -7.89
C MET A 436 -17.96 -2.69 -9.28
N THR A 437 -19.29 -2.61 -9.38
CA THR A 437 -19.99 -2.23 -10.61
C THR A 437 -20.79 -0.97 -10.32
N SER A 438 -20.64 0.06 -11.15
CA SER A 438 -21.38 1.31 -11.02
C SER A 438 -21.98 1.78 -12.35
N HIS A 439 -23.07 2.55 -12.24
CA HIS A 439 -23.61 3.30 -13.36
C HIS A 439 -24.33 4.57 -12.88
N ASP A 440 -24.56 5.49 -13.82
CA ASP A 440 -25.08 6.82 -13.54
C ASP A 440 -26.18 7.26 -14.52
N SER A 441 -26.81 8.40 -14.21
CA SER A 441 -27.86 9.02 -15.02
C SER A 441 -27.41 9.44 -16.42
N ASP A 442 -26.10 9.54 -16.67
CA ASP A 442 -25.53 9.82 -18.00
C ASP A 442 -25.40 8.54 -18.85
N GLY A 443 -25.78 7.38 -18.30
CA GLY A 443 -25.66 6.08 -18.94
C GLY A 443 -24.22 5.56 -19.00
N ARG A 444 -23.33 6.05 -18.14
CA ARG A 444 -21.97 5.52 -18.02
C ARG A 444 -22.01 4.28 -17.15
N TRP A 445 -21.25 3.27 -17.56
CA TRP A 445 -21.10 2.01 -16.83
C TRP A 445 -19.62 1.76 -16.59
N GLU A 446 -19.29 1.45 -15.35
CA GLU A 446 -17.93 1.12 -14.90
C GLU A 446 -17.93 -0.18 -14.09
N ARG A 447 -16.92 -1.02 -14.34
CA ARG A 447 -16.59 -2.16 -13.50
C ARG A 447 -15.14 -2.06 -13.09
N LEU A 448 -14.91 -2.02 -11.78
CA LEU A 448 -13.60 -2.11 -11.15
C LEU A 448 -13.48 -3.48 -10.46
N THR A 449 -12.48 -4.26 -10.84
CA THR A 449 -12.14 -5.54 -10.21
C THR A 449 -10.84 -5.36 -9.46
N ASN A 450 -10.86 -5.54 -8.14
CA ASN A 450 -9.67 -5.48 -7.30
C ASN A 450 -9.19 -6.90 -6.99
N TYR A 451 -7.88 -7.11 -7.08
CA TYR A 451 -7.23 -8.38 -6.78
C TYR A 451 -6.52 -8.30 -5.42
N ARG A 452 -6.18 -9.47 -4.85
CA ARG A 452 -5.58 -9.56 -3.51
C ARG A 452 -4.10 -9.14 -3.49
N ASP A 453 -3.45 -9.14 -4.63
CA ASP A 453 -2.07 -8.69 -4.82
C ASP A 453 -1.95 -7.17 -4.99
N GLY A 454 -3.05 -6.44 -4.86
CA GLY A 454 -3.12 -4.99 -5.02
C GLY A 454 -3.39 -4.52 -6.44
N THR A 455 -3.29 -5.40 -7.45
CA THR A 455 -3.63 -5.03 -8.83
C THR A 455 -5.14 -4.86 -9.02
N HIS A 456 -5.52 -4.24 -10.12
CA HIS A 456 -6.90 -3.95 -10.45
C HIS A 456 -7.17 -3.93 -11.96
N LYS A 457 -8.44 -4.08 -12.34
CA LYS A 457 -8.90 -3.99 -13.72
C LYS A 457 -10.13 -3.10 -13.81
N ARG A 458 -10.09 -2.10 -14.68
CA ARG A 458 -11.20 -1.19 -14.95
C ARG A 458 -11.73 -1.40 -16.37
N VAL A 459 -13.05 -1.50 -16.50
CA VAL A 459 -13.74 -1.65 -17.80
C VAL A 459 -14.89 -0.64 -17.89
N TRP A 460 -14.96 0.04 -19.03
CA TRP A 460 -16.03 0.99 -19.37
C TRP A 460 -16.96 0.39 -20.41
N ARG A 461 -18.28 0.62 -20.29
CA ARG A 461 -19.31 0.19 -21.27
C ARG A 461 -19.21 -1.31 -21.63
N PHE A 462 -19.56 -2.18 -20.69
CA PHE A 462 -19.50 -3.65 -20.84
C PHE A 462 -20.88 -4.30 -21.01
#